data_AF-J7R6U7-F1
#
_entry.id   AF-J7R6U7-F1
#
_cell.length_a   1.000
_cell.length_b   1.000
_cell.length_c   1.000
_cell.angle_alpha   90.00
_cell.angle_beta   90.00
_cell.angle_gamma   90.00
#
_symmetry.space_group_name_H-M   'P 1'
#
loop_
_entity.id
_entity.type
_entity.pdbx_description
1 polymer ?
#
loop_
_entity_poly.entity_id
_entity_poly.type
_entity_poly.pdbx_seq_one_letter_code
_entity_poly.pdbx_strand_id
1 'polypeptide(L)'
;MRNNVRYLLMWVRAVSARLPLVKLISDRRLLLAVSVICCIILIHVGQMNGDTLKGFAPRVNRKQLPQYSDLLSVDISKELKGQNLTRNGFDASLTEKHFSKKNVEGYMSLPLDFVDDSSLFSKYVNVLDYYIWDYNIDVDVLKVREAVLDRQSPLGTLLKQSDEKDWDDEKIQKRWFAFGTVAVWLEREQVYLVYTRTFYSKQSIRNAPYISLIYGQAFDRNWKELQDFRVPYEDVDVPAEVEEKLVELQDKIEMNSCDDKINEEKSVYDTCMKSAQKKNSKIEERIDKILDKYSVRYPSVMEIPFVIHDNWNGPEDPRIVLKKTRGHEEPVIVFNMESRVNRKFYAFQPHRKFNPMVQFDIENHDLRSVEKNWSAFFHEEDVSESNPDSPGSIHFVYSFEPLEILKCSLFDGMCNVTYKGTETGGERANKKFTAIRGGTQFVSLPAVLPGVANRNIWVAMAKTNVENCGCGSRFYRAALAVMVETAGEYKIDMIAPNVDFGTEPLSWDLKSHLCGGLNVLSPNGITSWEIVSQDPQTKSFDDYMTLTFSEADAVSRFVTVRGVLNYVLGIYAKDRNNHQGDASTSNTTVLLEQMFKDVAESALRFCSIYGLGHKEPKR
;
A
#
# COMPACT_ATOMS: atom_id res chain seq x y z
N MET A 1 -12.72 -40.99 -3.82
CA MET A 1 -11.24 -41.01 -3.91
C MET A 1 -10.51 -41.11 -2.56
N ARG A 2 -10.98 -40.52 -1.45
CA ARG A 2 -10.27 -40.59 -0.15
C ARG A 2 -10.22 -41.97 0.55
N ASN A 3 -11.15 -42.89 0.29
CA ASN A 3 -11.15 -44.21 0.97
C ASN A 3 -10.24 -45.27 0.31
N ASN A 4 -9.97 -45.20 -0.99
CA ASN A 4 -9.13 -46.18 -1.69
C ASN A 4 -7.63 -45.96 -1.45
N VAL A 5 -7.20 -44.71 -1.23
CA VAL A 5 -5.81 -44.37 -0.88
C VAL A 5 -5.45 -44.89 0.52
N ARG A 6 -6.43 -44.96 1.44
CA ARG A 6 -6.25 -45.47 2.80
C ARG A 6 -6.00 -46.98 2.83
N TYR A 7 -6.70 -47.75 1.99
CA TYR A 7 -6.48 -49.19 1.85
C TYR A 7 -5.14 -49.53 1.18
N LEU A 8 -4.71 -48.74 0.20
CA LEU A 8 -3.40 -48.90 -0.46
C LEU A 8 -2.24 -48.64 0.52
N LEU A 9 -2.33 -47.59 1.34
CA LEU A 9 -1.33 -47.26 2.37
C LEU A 9 -1.28 -48.30 3.51
N MET A 10 -2.42 -48.89 3.87
CA MET A 10 -2.46 -50.00 4.84
C MET A 10 -1.82 -51.28 4.29
N TRP A 11 -2.01 -51.59 3.01
CA TRP A 11 -1.39 -52.75 2.36
C TRP A 11 0.13 -52.61 2.24
N VAL A 12 0.62 -51.42 1.85
CA VAL A 12 2.05 -51.14 1.75
C VAL A 12 2.74 -51.24 3.12
N ARG A 13 2.09 -50.76 4.19
CA ARG A 13 2.59 -50.88 5.57
C ARG A 13 2.60 -52.32 6.09
N ALA A 14 1.67 -53.17 5.66
CA ALA A 14 1.63 -54.57 6.05
C ALA A 14 2.74 -55.40 5.38
N VAL A 15 3.13 -55.04 4.15
CA VAL A 15 4.19 -55.73 3.40
C VAL A 15 5.59 -55.29 3.89
N SER A 16 5.77 -54.01 4.27
CA SER A 16 7.05 -53.50 4.78
C SER A 16 7.43 -54.02 6.18
N ALA A 17 6.48 -54.54 6.94
CA ALA A 17 6.69 -54.92 8.35
C ALA A 17 7.15 -56.37 8.58
N ARG A 18 7.33 -57.21 7.53
CA ARG A 18 7.61 -58.65 7.71
C ARG A 18 8.77 -59.26 6.91
N LEU A 19 9.57 -58.49 6.19
CA LEU A 19 10.72 -59.04 5.46
C LEU A 19 11.97 -58.14 5.60
N PRO A 20 13.10 -58.65 6.14
CA PRO A 20 14.35 -57.91 6.12
C PRO A 20 14.84 -57.73 4.67
N LEU A 21 15.11 -56.49 4.27
CA LEU A 21 15.49 -56.06 2.90
C LEU A 21 16.65 -56.86 2.28
N VAL A 22 17.48 -57.51 3.10
CA VAL A 22 18.69 -58.23 2.65
C VAL A 22 18.36 -59.51 1.86
N LYS A 23 17.14 -60.07 1.98
CA LYS A 23 16.73 -61.25 1.19
C LYS A 23 15.99 -60.94 -0.12
N LEU A 24 15.60 -59.68 -0.36
CA LEU A 24 14.87 -59.31 -1.58
C LEU A 24 15.79 -59.14 -2.81
N ILE A 25 17.08 -58.93 -2.59
CA ILE A 25 18.05 -58.60 -3.64
C ILE A 25 18.72 -59.86 -4.24
N SER A 26 18.63 -61.04 -3.59
CA SER A 26 19.31 -62.26 -4.06
C SER A 26 18.44 -63.21 -4.88
N ASP A 27 17.13 -63.00 -4.99
CA ASP A 27 16.22 -63.93 -5.68
C ASP A 27 15.60 -63.31 -6.95
N ARG A 28 16.21 -63.65 -8.10
CA ARG A 28 15.76 -63.20 -9.43
C ARG A 28 14.31 -63.56 -9.74
N ARG A 29 13.75 -64.62 -9.12
CA ARG A 29 12.35 -65.01 -9.37
C ARG A 29 11.36 -64.07 -8.68
N LEU A 30 11.71 -63.57 -7.50
CA LEU A 30 10.87 -62.64 -6.74
C LEU A 30 10.83 -61.25 -7.39
N LEU A 31 11.98 -60.79 -7.91
CA LEU A 31 12.08 -59.52 -8.65
C LEU A 31 11.27 -59.54 -9.96
N LEU A 32 11.26 -60.68 -10.66
CA LEU A 32 10.44 -60.86 -11.86
C LEU A 32 8.95 -60.85 -11.52
N ALA A 33 8.55 -61.49 -10.42
CA ALA A 33 7.16 -61.53 -9.98
C ALA A 33 6.64 -60.13 -9.58
N VAL A 34 7.44 -59.33 -8.88
CA VAL A 34 7.08 -57.95 -8.52
C VAL A 34 6.97 -57.06 -9.76
N SER A 35 7.87 -57.20 -10.73
CA SER A 35 7.82 -56.47 -12.00
C SER A 35 6.55 -56.81 -12.82
N VAL A 36 6.21 -58.10 -12.91
CA VAL A 36 5.00 -58.56 -13.60
C VAL A 36 3.74 -58.06 -12.90
N ILE A 37 3.70 -58.06 -11.56
CA ILE A 37 2.55 -57.53 -10.80
C ILE A 37 2.41 -56.02 -11.00
N CYS A 38 3.51 -55.25 -11.01
CA CYS A 38 3.48 -53.81 -11.31
C CYS A 38 2.99 -53.54 -12.75
N CYS A 39 3.41 -54.33 -13.73
CA CYS A 39 2.92 -54.21 -15.11
C CYS A 39 1.43 -54.54 -15.22
N ILE A 40 0.95 -55.57 -14.53
CA ILE A 40 -0.49 -55.93 -14.53
C ILE A 40 -1.32 -54.83 -13.85
N ILE A 41 -0.83 -54.23 -12.76
CA ILE A 41 -1.48 -53.10 -12.09
C ILE A 41 -1.51 -51.87 -13.01
N LEU A 42 -0.42 -51.56 -13.72
CA LEU A 42 -0.38 -50.45 -14.68
C LEU A 42 -1.32 -50.67 -15.88
N ILE A 43 -1.44 -51.91 -16.36
CA ILE A 43 -2.38 -52.27 -17.44
C ILE A 43 -3.83 -52.18 -16.95
N HIS A 44 -4.14 -52.64 -15.72
CA HIS A 44 -5.48 -52.50 -15.15
C HIS A 44 -5.85 -51.05 -14.83
N VAL A 45 -4.91 -50.23 -14.34
CA VAL A 45 -5.13 -48.78 -14.14
C VAL A 45 -5.29 -48.06 -15.49
N GLY A 46 -4.57 -48.49 -16.52
CA GLY A 46 -4.71 -47.97 -17.89
C GLY A 46 -6.05 -48.36 -18.55
N GLN A 47 -6.54 -49.58 -18.33
CA GLN A 47 -7.82 -50.06 -18.88
C GLN A 47 -9.04 -49.54 -18.12
N MET A 48 -8.94 -49.26 -16.80
CA MET A 48 -10.02 -48.59 -16.07
C MET A 48 -10.20 -47.11 -16.46
N ASN A 49 -9.21 -46.49 -17.10
CA ASN A 49 -9.33 -45.13 -17.64
C ASN A 49 -9.80 -45.08 -19.12
N GLY A 50 -9.90 -46.23 -19.82
CA GLY A 50 -10.26 -46.26 -21.24
C GLY A 50 -11.76 -46.32 -21.52
N ASP A 51 -12.54 -47.04 -20.72
CA ASP A 51 -13.93 -47.38 -21.04
C ASP A 51 -15.00 -46.65 -20.20
N THR A 52 -14.60 -45.71 -19.32
CA THR A 52 -15.53 -44.78 -18.63
C THR A 52 -15.46 -43.33 -19.15
N LEU A 53 -14.67 -43.05 -20.19
CA LEU A 53 -14.50 -41.72 -20.79
C LEU A 53 -15.23 -41.53 -22.14
N LYS A 54 -16.34 -42.25 -22.37
CA LYS A 54 -17.25 -41.99 -23.51
C LYS A 54 -18.69 -41.64 -23.14
N GLY A 55 -19.00 -41.46 -21.85
CA GLY A 55 -20.37 -41.15 -21.38
C GLY A 55 -20.54 -39.92 -20.50
N PHE A 56 -19.46 -39.27 -20.07
CA PHE A 56 -19.51 -38.04 -19.27
C PHE A 56 -18.43 -37.10 -19.77
N ALA A 57 -18.69 -36.41 -20.88
CA ALA A 57 -18.09 -35.10 -21.04
C ALA A 57 -18.75 -34.22 -19.96
N PRO A 58 -18.01 -33.73 -18.94
CA PRO A 58 -18.54 -32.60 -18.22
C PRO A 58 -18.72 -31.53 -19.29
N ARG A 59 -19.91 -30.96 -19.41
CA ARG A 59 -20.02 -29.60 -19.95
C ARG A 59 -19.10 -28.77 -19.08
N VAL A 60 -17.86 -28.59 -19.52
CA VAL A 60 -17.01 -27.51 -19.07
C VAL A 60 -17.76 -26.29 -19.55
N ASN A 61 -18.66 -25.78 -18.71
CA ASN A 61 -18.98 -24.38 -18.73
C ASN A 61 -17.65 -23.70 -18.48
N ARG A 62 -16.91 -23.40 -19.57
CA ARG A 62 -15.95 -22.32 -19.55
C ARG A 62 -16.80 -21.12 -19.16
N LYS A 63 -16.87 -20.80 -17.87
CA LYS A 63 -17.41 -19.51 -17.44
C LYS A 63 -16.54 -18.50 -18.18
N GLN A 64 -17.11 -17.89 -19.21
CA GLN A 64 -16.47 -16.83 -19.95
C GLN A 64 -16.16 -15.75 -18.91
N LEU A 65 -14.88 -15.39 -18.78
CA LEU A 65 -14.50 -14.29 -17.92
C LEU A 65 -15.19 -13.01 -18.45
N PRO A 66 -15.75 -12.17 -17.57
CA PRO A 66 -16.46 -10.97 -17.97
C PRO A 66 -15.54 -9.99 -18.71
N GLN A 67 -16.13 -9.12 -19.53
CA GLN A 67 -15.49 -7.90 -20.01
C GLN A 67 -15.71 -6.74 -19.02
N TYR A 68 -15.00 -5.61 -19.19
CA TYR A 68 -15.14 -4.44 -18.31
C TYR A 68 -16.58 -3.91 -18.21
N SER A 69 -17.28 -3.81 -19.34
CA SER A 69 -18.67 -3.39 -19.38
C SER A 69 -19.60 -4.36 -18.63
N ASP A 70 -19.27 -5.65 -18.62
CA ASP A 70 -20.08 -6.67 -17.96
C ASP A 70 -19.96 -6.55 -16.43
N LEU A 71 -18.84 -6.04 -15.91
CA LEU A 71 -18.64 -5.81 -14.48
C LEU A 71 -19.68 -4.84 -13.88
N LEU A 72 -20.22 -3.89 -14.65
CA LEU A 72 -21.31 -3.02 -14.17
C LEU A 72 -22.60 -3.77 -13.87
N SER A 73 -22.78 -4.96 -14.44
CA SER A 73 -24.00 -5.76 -14.36
C SER A 73 -23.83 -7.06 -13.58
N VAL A 74 -22.63 -7.36 -13.10
CA VAL A 74 -22.38 -8.61 -12.37
C VAL A 74 -23.15 -8.63 -11.06
N ASP A 75 -23.75 -9.77 -10.71
CA ASP A 75 -24.35 -9.98 -9.40
C ASP A 75 -23.32 -10.64 -8.48
N ILE A 76 -22.87 -9.91 -7.46
CA ILE A 76 -21.93 -10.38 -6.44
C ILE A 76 -22.59 -10.57 -5.07
N SER A 77 -23.93 -10.56 -5.02
CA SER A 77 -24.69 -10.62 -3.76
C SER A 77 -24.41 -11.89 -2.94
N LYS A 78 -23.94 -12.97 -3.57
CA LYS A 78 -23.58 -14.22 -2.88
C LYS A 78 -22.21 -14.12 -2.22
N GLU A 79 -21.26 -13.53 -2.92
CA GLU A 79 -19.90 -13.29 -2.48
C GLU A 79 -19.90 -12.32 -1.30
N LEU A 80 -20.70 -11.24 -1.38
CA LEU A 80 -20.89 -10.27 -0.30
C LEU A 80 -21.47 -10.90 0.99
N LYS A 81 -22.39 -11.87 0.88
CA LYS A 81 -22.93 -12.59 2.06
C LYS A 81 -21.88 -13.41 2.80
N GLY A 82 -20.82 -13.84 2.11
CA GLY A 82 -19.71 -14.57 2.70
C GLY A 82 -18.59 -13.66 3.21
N GLN A 83 -18.63 -12.36 2.91
CA GLN A 83 -17.60 -11.42 3.29
C GLN A 83 -17.69 -11.06 4.77
N ASN A 84 -16.56 -11.13 5.47
CA ASN A 84 -16.48 -10.71 6.86
C ASN A 84 -15.94 -9.28 6.96
N LEU A 85 -16.85 -8.29 6.95
CA LEU A 85 -16.51 -6.88 7.10
C LEU A 85 -15.90 -6.53 8.46
N THR A 86 -15.96 -7.43 9.46
CA THR A 86 -15.29 -7.18 10.75
C THR A 86 -13.81 -7.51 10.74
N ARG A 87 -13.29 -8.07 9.64
CA ARG A 87 -11.85 -8.36 9.46
C ARG A 87 -11.14 -7.41 8.49
N ASN A 88 -11.85 -6.84 7.52
CA ASN A 88 -11.26 -5.89 6.58
C ASN A 88 -11.13 -4.46 7.16
N GLY A 89 -10.57 -3.52 6.40
CA GLY A 89 -10.31 -2.16 6.88
C GLY A 89 -11.53 -1.22 6.84
N PHE A 90 -12.75 -1.77 6.76
CA PHE A 90 -13.97 -0.99 6.76
C PHE A 90 -14.40 -0.63 8.18
N ASP A 91 -14.77 0.63 8.39
CA ASP A 91 -15.41 1.11 9.61
C ASP A 91 -16.92 1.16 9.40
N ALA A 92 -17.67 0.32 10.11
CA ALA A 92 -19.12 0.24 10.00
C ALA A 92 -19.83 1.56 10.38
N SER A 93 -19.20 2.40 11.21
CA SER A 93 -19.74 3.72 11.57
C SER A 93 -19.90 4.65 10.37
N LEU A 94 -19.16 4.40 9.28
CA LEU A 94 -19.25 5.15 8.03
C LEU A 94 -20.64 5.04 7.39
N THR A 95 -21.36 3.94 7.59
CA THR A 95 -22.73 3.77 7.05
C THR A 95 -23.74 4.75 7.64
N GLU A 96 -23.43 5.31 8.81
CA GLU A 96 -24.28 6.26 9.53
C GLU A 96 -23.86 7.72 9.29
N LYS A 97 -22.74 7.96 8.59
CA LYS A 97 -22.22 9.32 8.32
C LYS A 97 -22.95 9.98 7.16
N HIS A 98 -23.00 11.31 7.20
CA HIS A 98 -23.49 12.12 6.10
C HIS A 98 -22.36 12.40 5.09
N PHE A 99 -22.53 11.91 3.86
CA PHE A 99 -21.59 12.16 2.76
C PHE A 99 -22.00 13.39 1.96
N SER A 100 -21.01 14.23 1.64
CA SER A 100 -21.16 15.35 0.71
C SER A 100 -20.97 14.88 -0.73
N LYS A 101 -21.52 15.61 -1.70
CA LYS A 101 -21.47 15.24 -3.12
C LYS A 101 -20.50 16.14 -3.88
N LYS A 102 -19.69 15.56 -4.76
CA LYS A 102 -18.82 16.29 -5.68
C LYS A 102 -18.97 15.75 -7.09
N ASN A 103 -19.21 16.65 -8.06
CA ASN A 103 -19.06 16.33 -9.47
C ASN A 103 -17.57 16.12 -9.78
N VAL A 104 -17.24 14.98 -10.37
CA VAL A 104 -15.89 14.63 -10.78
C VAL A 104 -15.86 14.49 -12.29
N GLU A 105 -15.02 15.29 -12.94
CA GLU A 105 -14.81 15.29 -14.39
C GLU A 105 -13.52 14.52 -14.70
N GLY A 106 -13.66 13.38 -15.37
CA GLY A 106 -12.58 12.57 -15.90
C GLY A 106 -12.35 12.80 -17.39
N TYR A 107 -11.09 12.79 -17.79
CA TYR A 107 -10.65 12.80 -19.19
C TYR A 107 -10.17 11.40 -19.53
N MET A 108 -10.63 10.82 -20.64
CA MET A 108 -10.35 9.43 -21.02
C MET A 108 -9.48 9.33 -22.27
N SER A 109 -8.75 8.22 -22.42
CA SER A 109 -7.93 7.94 -23.62
C SER A 109 -8.48 6.77 -24.45
N LEU A 110 -9.75 6.39 -24.26
CA LEU A 110 -10.39 5.23 -24.91
C LEU A 110 -10.74 5.51 -26.39
N PRO A 111 -10.52 4.56 -27.32
CA PRO A 111 -10.94 4.69 -28.72
C PRO A 111 -12.43 5.02 -28.85
N LEU A 112 -12.73 5.97 -29.73
CA LEU A 112 -14.08 6.46 -30.00
C LEU A 112 -14.80 5.56 -31.01
N ASP A 113 -15.25 4.39 -30.57
CA ASP A 113 -16.43 3.73 -31.18
C ASP A 113 -17.75 4.38 -30.67
N PHE A 114 -17.68 5.58 -30.05
CA PHE A 114 -18.70 6.13 -29.14
C PHE A 114 -19.04 7.64 -29.29
N VAL A 115 -18.46 8.42 -30.22
CA VAL A 115 -18.78 9.87 -30.34
C VAL A 115 -18.75 10.33 -31.79
N ASP A 116 -19.88 10.86 -32.27
CA ASP A 116 -20.13 11.27 -33.67
C ASP A 116 -19.83 12.76 -33.95
N ASP A 117 -19.06 13.45 -33.11
CA ASP A 117 -18.73 14.85 -33.36
C ASP A 117 -17.26 15.15 -33.12
N SER A 118 -16.62 15.58 -34.19
CA SER A 118 -15.24 16.05 -34.33
C SER A 118 -14.87 17.28 -33.47
N SER A 119 -15.66 17.60 -32.44
CA SER A 119 -15.47 18.76 -31.56
C SER A 119 -15.59 18.49 -30.05
N LEU A 120 -15.84 17.25 -29.60
CA LEU A 120 -15.97 16.93 -28.16
C LEU A 120 -15.04 15.81 -27.70
N PHE A 121 -14.02 16.21 -26.96
CA PHE A 121 -13.10 15.31 -26.27
C PHE A 121 -13.82 14.46 -25.21
N SER A 122 -13.25 13.28 -24.99
CA SER A 122 -13.57 12.16 -24.09
C SER A 122 -13.73 12.51 -22.59
N LYS A 123 -14.67 13.41 -22.28
CA LYS A 123 -15.05 13.78 -20.91
C LYS A 123 -16.08 12.82 -20.34
N TYR A 124 -15.91 12.44 -19.09
CA TYR A 124 -16.87 11.67 -18.31
C TYR A 124 -17.12 12.37 -16.99
N VAL A 125 -18.37 12.75 -16.73
CA VAL A 125 -18.75 13.43 -15.49
C VAL A 125 -19.70 12.54 -14.72
N ASN A 126 -19.39 12.30 -13.46
CA ASN A 126 -20.27 11.60 -12.54
C ASN A 126 -20.03 12.11 -11.11
N VAL A 127 -20.91 11.75 -10.18
CA VAL A 127 -20.88 12.22 -8.80
C VAL A 127 -20.17 11.20 -7.93
N LEU A 128 -19.24 11.68 -7.09
CA LEU A 128 -18.71 10.91 -5.97
C LEU A 128 -19.24 11.50 -4.66
N ASP A 129 -19.59 10.60 -3.75
CA ASP A 129 -19.94 10.92 -2.38
C ASP A 129 -18.66 10.88 -1.55
N TYR A 130 -18.44 11.83 -0.64
CA TYR A 130 -17.25 11.85 0.22
C TYR A 130 -17.55 12.29 1.65
N TYR A 131 -16.76 11.80 2.59
CA TYR A 131 -16.76 12.18 4.00
C TYR A 131 -15.32 12.43 4.46
N ILE A 132 -15.05 13.64 4.96
CA ILE A 132 -13.78 13.99 5.59
C ILE A 132 -13.94 13.68 7.08
N TRP A 133 -13.02 12.92 7.64
CA TRP A 133 -13.10 12.51 9.03
C TRP A 133 -12.77 13.68 9.95
N ASP A 134 -13.50 13.76 11.07
CA ASP A 134 -13.25 14.71 12.16
C ASP A 134 -12.07 14.26 13.06
N TYR A 135 -11.01 13.74 12.43
CA TYR A 135 -9.84 13.17 13.08
C TYR A 135 -8.58 13.49 12.27
N ASN A 136 -7.62 14.16 12.91
CA ASN A 136 -6.28 14.35 12.37
C ASN A 136 -5.38 13.20 12.84
N ILE A 137 -4.49 12.75 11.95
CA ILE A 137 -3.45 11.80 12.33
C ILE A 137 -2.29 12.58 12.93
N ASP A 138 -2.29 12.66 14.26
CA ASP A 138 -1.30 13.45 14.99
C ASP A 138 -0.02 12.67 15.27
N VAL A 139 1.12 13.35 15.16
CA VAL A 139 2.44 12.83 15.53
C VAL A 139 3.01 13.71 16.64
N ASP A 140 3.25 13.09 17.79
CA ASP A 140 3.94 13.73 18.90
C ASP A 140 5.44 13.83 18.61
N VAL A 141 5.86 14.95 18.05
CA VAL A 141 7.27 15.21 17.71
C VAL A 141 8.20 15.23 18.92
N LEU A 142 7.67 15.47 20.13
CA LEU A 142 8.47 15.41 21.37
C LEU A 142 8.84 13.96 21.65
N LYS A 143 7.87 13.04 21.61
CA LYS A 143 8.12 11.59 21.76
C LYS A 143 9.03 11.04 20.68
N VAL A 144 8.87 11.49 19.43
CA VAL A 144 9.77 11.09 18.33
C VAL A 144 11.20 11.50 18.66
N ARG A 145 11.40 12.75 19.09
CA ARG A 145 12.73 13.25 19.49
C ARG A 145 13.30 12.44 20.66
N GLU A 146 12.51 12.21 21.71
CA GLU A 146 12.92 11.40 22.86
C GLU A 146 13.38 9.99 22.44
N ALA A 147 12.60 9.32 21.60
CA ALA A 147 12.93 7.99 21.09
C ALA A 147 14.26 7.95 20.31
N VAL A 148 14.64 9.04 19.65
CA VAL A 148 15.91 9.15 18.93
C VAL A 148 17.08 9.46 19.87
N LEU A 149 16.87 10.30 20.87
CA LEU A 149 17.92 10.78 21.78
C LEU A 149 18.26 9.82 22.93
N ASP A 150 17.28 9.05 23.39
CA ASP A 150 17.42 8.08 24.50
C ASP A 150 18.25 6.86 24.09
N ARG A 151 18.19 6.49 22.82
CA ARG A 151 19.08 5.47 22.27
C ARG A 151 20.51 6.00 22.26
N GLN A 152 21.47 5.24 22.80
CA GLN A 152 22.92 5.41 22.52
C GLN A 152 23.22 5.08 21.05
N SER A 153 22.46 5.65 20.13
CA SER A 153 22.55 5.46 18.69
C SER A 153 23.42 6.57 18.10
N PRO A 154 24.10 6.29 16.98
CA PRO A 154 24.79 7.32 16.20
C PRO A 154 23.88 8.51 15.82
N LEU A 155 22.59 8.25 15.59
CA LEU A 155 21.58 9.27 15.27
C LEU A 155 21.34 10.22 16.44
N GLY A 156 21.21 9.70 17.66
CA GLY A 156 21.08 10.51 18.87
C GLY A 156 22.28 11.45 19.06
N THR A 157 23.49 10.96 18.84
CA THR A 157 24.72 11.78 18.90
C THR A 157 24.76 12.85 17.80
N LEU A 158 24.30 12.52 16.58
CA LEU A 158 24.27 13.46 15.45
C LEU A 158 23.26 14.59 15.63
N LEU A 159 22.14 14.32 16.31
CA LEU A 159 21.07 15.28 16.54
C LEU A 159 21.31 16.16 17.76
N LYS A 160 22.02 15.66 18.79
CA LYS A 160 22.35 16.43 20.00
C LYS A 160 23.03 17.76 19.68
N GLN A 161 22.44 18.87 20.08
CA GLN A 161 23.03 20.21 19.96
C GLN A 161 23.57 20.71 21.30
N SER A 162 24.59 21.57 21.28
CA SER A 162 25.20 22.11 22.50
C SER A 162 24.29 23.05 23.28
N ASP A 163 23.36 23.74 22.61
CA ASP A 163 22.37 24.64 23.22
C ASP A 163 21.06 23.94 23.59
N GLU A 164 20.98 22.61 23.43
CA GLU A 164 19.72 21.85 23.56
C GLU A 164 19.23 21.71 25.00
N LYS A 165 20.12 21.88 25.98
CA LYS A 165 19.78 21.82 27.41
C LYS A 165 18.74 22.87 27.82
N ASP A 166 18.65 23.97 27.07
CA ASP A 166 17.76 25.11 27.35
C ASP A 166 16.54 25.14 26.43
N TRP A 167 16.23 24.06 25.71
CA TRP A 167 15.06 24.02 24.82
C TRP A 167 13.81 23.64 25.61
N ASP A 168 12.76 24.46 25.44
CA ASP A 168 11.40 24.13 25.84
C ASP A 168 10.65 23.43 24.69
N ASP A 169 9.44 22.93 24.99
CA ASP A 169 8.58 22.23 24.03
C ASP A 169 8.27 23.11 22.81
N GLU A 170 8.09 24.42 23.00
CA GLU A 170 7.82 25.37 21.93
C GLU A 170 9.01 25.47 20.95
N LYS A 171 10.24 25.54 21.46
CA LYS A 171 11.46 25.55 20.63
C LYS A 171 11.64 24.23 19.89
N ILE A 172 11.30 23.09 20.50
CA ILE A 172 11.34 21.78 19.83
C ILE A 172 10.32 21.72 18.69
N GLN A 173 9.07 22.12 18.93
CA GLN A 173 7.99 22.13 17.93
C GLN A 173 8.25 23.08 16.75
N LYS A 174 9.09 24.10 16.93
CA LYS A 174 9.55 24.97 15.84
C LYS A 174 10.63 24.33 14.95
N ARG A 175 11.29 23.26 15.40
CA ARG A 175 12.41 22.62 14.69
C ARG A 175 12.12 21.20 14.23
N TRP A 176 11.19 20.51 14.89
CA TRP A 176 10.74 19.19 14.52
C TRP A 176 9.37 19.27 13.85
N PHE A 177 9.23 18.54 12.75
CA PHE A 177 8.04 18.56 11.92
C PHE A 177 7.64 17.13 11.55
N ALA A 178 6.35 16.92 11.35
CA ALA A 178 5.79 15.70 10.78
C ALA A 178 5.15 16.03 9.43
N PHE A 179 5.49 15.27 8.40
CA PHE A 179 5.07 15.44 7.01
C PHE A 179 4.44 14.17 6.43
N GLY A 180 3.34 14.36 5.70
CA GLY A 180 2.79 13.37 4.77
C GLY A 180 2.58 11.99 5.39
N THR A 181 1.47 11.81 6.12
CA THR A 181 1.14 10.55 6.77
C THR A 181 0.43 9.60 5.82
N VAL A 182 0.86 8.34 5.84
CA VAL A 182 0.23 7.26 5.08
C VAL A 182 -0.19 6.12 6.00
N ALA A 183 -1.35 5.51 5.73
CA ALA A 183 -1.91 4.44 6.55
C ALA A 183 -2.36 3.27 5.69
N VAL A 184 -2.21 2.05 6.21
CA VAL A 184 -2.74 0.82 5.61
C VAL A 184 -3.36 -0.09 6.67
N TRP A 185 -4.41 -0.80 6.30
CA TRP A 185 -5.05 -1.80 7.16
C TRP A 185 -4.34 -3.16 7.06
N LEU A 186 -3.98 -3.73 8.21
CA LEU A 186 -3.42 -5.07 8.32
C LEU A 186 -4.49 -6.00 8.92
N GLU A 187 -5.06 -6.87 8.09
CA GLU A 187 -6.18 -7.76 8.46
C GLU A 187 -5.74 -8.93 9.35
N ARG A 188 -4.50 -9.41 9.28
CA ARG A 188 -4.06 -10.48 10.19
C ARG A 188 -4.00 -9.97 11.65
N GLU A 189 -3.46 -8.78 11.85
CA GLU A 189 -3.23 -8.16 13.16
C GLU A 189 -4.40 -7.28 13.62
N GLN A 190 -5.33 -6.96 12.72
CA GLN A 190 -6.50 -6.11 12.97
C GLN A 190 -6.12 -4.68 13.43
N VAL A 191 -5.13 -4.08 12.76
CA VAL A 191 -4.63 -2.73 13.07
C VAL A 191 -4.41 -1.90 11.81
N TYR A 192 -4.45 -0.58 11.95
CA TYR A 192 -3.85 0.33 10.97
C TYR A 192 -2.38 0.53 11.29
N LEU A 193 -1.51 0.30 10.32
CA LEU A 193 -0.12 0.74 10.37
C LEU A 193 0.00 2.09 9.68
N VAL A 194 0.60 3.04 10.37
CA VAL A 194 0.70 4.43 9.96
C VAL A 194 2.17 4.82 9.94
N TYR A 195 2.62 5.39 8.83
CA TYR A 195 4.00 5.87 8.68
C TYR A 195 3.98 7.34 8.30
N THR A 196 4.73 8.13 9.06
CA THR A 196 4.85 9.58 8.84
C THR A 196 6.32 9.95 8.73
N ARG A 197 6.65 10.83 7.78
CA ARG A 197 7.98 11.42 7.74
C ARG A 197 8.11 12.41 8.89
N THR A 198 9.05 12.21 9.78
CA THR A 198 9.39 13.18 10.82
C THR A 198 10.78 13.73 10.55
N PHE A 199 10.99 15.02 10.69
CA PHE A 199 12.30 15.59 10.41
C PHE A 199 12.67 16.73 11.34
N TYR A 200 13.97 16.91 11.53
CA TYR A 200 14.57 18.00 12.25
C TYR A 200 15.16 19.02 11.27
N SER A 201 14.89 20.31 11.49
CA SER A 201 15.49 21.42 10.75
C SER A 201 16.32 22.31 11.70
N LYS A 202 17.60 22.48 11.38
CA LYS A 202 18.49 23.42 12.10
C LYS A 202 18.00 24.87 11.99
N GLN A 203 17.31 25.21 10.90
CA GLN A 203 16.90 26.57 10.58
C GLN A 203 15.45 26.85 10.98
N SER A 204 14.71 25.88 11.54
CA SER A 204 13.27 25.98 11.82
C SER A 204 12.44 26.21 10.53
N ILE A 205 12.92 25.71 9.40
CA ILE A 205 12.32 25.90 8.08
C ILE A 205 11.78 24.55 7.57
N ARG A 206 10.48 24.51 7.30
CA ARG A 206 9.73 23.31 6.88
C ARG A 206 10.23 22.65 5.59
N ASN A 207 10.83 23.41 4.68
CA ASN A 207 11.41 22.91 3.42
C ASN A 207 12.95 22.85 3.44
N ALA A 208 13.57 22.84 4.61
CA ALA A 208 15.02 22.68 4.77
C ALA A 208 15.31 21.66 5.89
N PRO A 209 14.99 20.37 5.67
CA PRO A 209 15.29 19.31 6.62
C PRO A 209 16.80 19.10 6.72
N TYR A 210 17.30 18.99 7.95
CA TYR A 210 18.65 18.48 8.20
C TYR A 210 18.65 16.96 8.16
N ILE A 211 17.77 16.32 8.95
CA ILE A 211 17.59 14.86 9.03
C ILE A 211 16.11 14.55 8.98
N SER A 212 15.74 13.61 8.12
CA SER A 212 14.42 13.00 8.01
C SER A 212 14.47 11.56 8.49
N LEU A 213 13.37 11.12 9.09
CA LEU A 213 13.16 9.81 9.70
C LEU A 213 11.74 9.36 9.32
N ILE A 214 11.49 8.06 9.37
CA ILE A 214 10.12 7.52 9.28
C ILE A 214 9.70 7.06 10.67
N TYR A 215 8.60 7.63 11.16
CA TYR A 215 7.97 7.21 12.41
C TYR A 215 6.78 6.30 12.08
N GLY A 216 6.80 5.09 12.62
CA GLY A 216 5.72 4.13 12.49
C GLY A 216 4.87 4.11 13.75
N GLN A 217 3.55 4.08 13.58
CA GLN A 217 2.55 3.96 14.63
C GLN A 217 1.58 2.83 14.27
N ALA A 218 0.93 2.26 15.29
CA ALA A 218 -0.14 1.28 15.12
C ALA A 218 -1.41 1.81 15.81
N PHE A 219 -2.55 1.65 15.15
CA PHE A 219 -3.85 2.06 15.67
C PHE A 219 -4.84 0.91 15.59
N ASP A 220 -5.74 0.81 16.56
CA ASP A 220 -6.89 -0.09 16.45
C ASP A 220 -7.94 0.46 15.46
N ARG A 221 -9.04 -0.29 15.27
CA ARG A 221 -10.16 0.12 14.41
C ARG A 221 -10.82 1.43 14.81
N ASN A 222 -10.70 1.83 16.08
CA ASN A 222 -11.30 3.04 16.62
C ASN A 222 -10.31 4.22 16.60
N TRP A 223 -9.20 4.10 15.87
CA TRP A 223 -8.12 5.09 15.81
C TRP A 223 -7.51 5.41 17.17
N LYS A 224 -7.54 4.46 18.10
CA LYS A 224 -6.75 4.54 19.32
C LYS A 224 -5.35 4.02 19.04
N GLU A 225 -4.35 4.87 19.25
CA GLU A 225 -2.94 4.47 19.11
C GLU A 225 -2.62 3.36 20.13
N LEU A 226 -1.98 2.29 19.64
CA LEU A 226 -1.56 1.16 20.42
C LEU A 226 -0.10 1.34 20.84
N GLN A 227 0.11 1.53 22.15
CA GLN A 227 1.45 1.61 22.74
C GLN A 227 2.03 0.20 22.93
N ASP A 228 3.34 0.06 22.69
CA ASP A 228 4.10 -1.19 22.80
C ASP A 228 3.55 -2.36 21.95
N PHE A 229 2.77 -2.05 20.91
CA PHE A 229 2.24 -3.05 20.00
C PHE A 229 3.36 -3.70 19.19
N ARG A 230 3.40 -5.03 19.12
CA ARG A 230 4.47 -5.77 18.45
C ARG A 230 3.93 -6.60 17.31
N VAL A 231 4.55 -6.46 16.14
CA VAL A 231 4.30 -7.33 14.97
C VAL A 231 5.49 -8.26 14.81
N PRO A 232 5.30 -9.60 14.81
CA PRO A 232 6.38 -10.54 14.56
C PRO A 232 7.06 -10.29 13.21
N TYR A 233 8.35 -10.61 13.11
CA TYR A 233 9.02 -10.62 11.82
C TYR A 233 8.53 -11.80 10.98
N GLU A 234 8.39 -11.59 9.67
CA GLU A 234 7.91 -12.61 8.73
C GLU A 234 9.01 -13.61 8.35
N ASP A 235 10.28 -13.26 8.57
CA ASP A 235 11.48 -14.03 8.20
C ASP A 235 12.25 -14.58 9.42
N VAL A 236 11.66 -14.54 10.61
CA VAL A 236 12.26 -15.06 11.84
C VAL A 236 11.24 -15.80 12.69
N ASP A 237 11.44 -17.10 12.87
CA ASP A 237 10.69 -17.89 13.83
C ASP A 237 11.22 -17.70 15.26
N VAL A 238 10.32 -17.71 16.24
CA VAL A 238 10.67 -17.73 17.67
C VAL A 238 10.97 -19.17 18.09
N PRO A 239 12.20 -19.49 18.54
CA PRO A 239 12.50 -20.83 19.04
C PRO A 239 11.74 -21.14 20.32
N ALA A 240 11.36 -22.41 20.52
CA ALA A 240 10.62 -22.86 21.71
C ALA A 240 11.36 -22.51 23.02
N GLU A 241 12.70 -22.58 23.05
CA GLU A 241 13.49 -22.22 24.23
C GLU A 241 13.39 -20.73 24.58
N VAL A 242 13.15 -19.88 23.58
CA VAL A 242 12.93 -18.44 23.80
C VAL A 242 11.54 -18.20 24.35
N GLU A 243 10.53 -18.91 23.86
CA GLU A 243 9.17 -18.85 24.41
C GLU A 243 9.14 -19.27 25.89
N GLU A 244 9.76 -20.40 26.22
CA GLU A 244 9.92 -20.86 27.61
C GLU A 244 10.63 -19.81 28.47
N LYS A 245 11.65 -19.15 27.91
CA LYS A 245 12.38 -18.11 28.63
C LYS A 245 11.53 -16.86 28.89
N LEU A 246 10.67 -16.49 27.94
CA LEU A 246 9.77 -15.35 28.09
C LEU A 246 8.73 -15.63 29.19
N VAL A 247 8.17 -16.84 29.23
CA VAL A 247 7.26 -17.29 30.30
C VAL A 247 7.95 -17.23 31.66
N GLU A 248 9.17 -17.77 31.78
CA GLU A 248 9.93 -17.71 33.05
C GLU A 248 10.17 -16.28 33.55
N LEU A 249 10.38 -15.33 32.63
CA LEU A 249 10.56 -13.91 32.97
C LEU A 249 9.23 -13.26 33.39
N GLN A 250 8.12 -13.62 32.75
CA GLN A 250 6.78 -13.15 33.12
C GLN A 250 6.37 -13.68 34.50
N ASP A 251 6.59 -14.96 34.79
CA ASP A 251 6.33 -15.56 36.10
C ASP A 251 7.10 -14.81 37.21
N LYS A 252 8.34 -14.41 36.93
CA LYS A 252 9.15 -13.61 37.88
C LYS A 252 8.58 -12.22 38.18
N ILE A 253 7.85 -11.63 37.24
CA ILE A 253 7.14 -10.35 37.46
C ILE A 253 5.95 -10.60 38.39
N GLU A 254 5.17 -11.64 38.13
CA GLU A 254 4.02 -12.02 38.97
C GLU A 254 4.46 -12.38 40.40
N MET A 255 5.58 -13.08 40.56
CA MET A 255 6.17 -13.40 41.87
C MET A 255 6.64 -12.16 42.66
N ASN A 256 6.85 -11.01 42.00
CA ASN A 256 7.16 -9.75 42.68
C ASN A 256 5.89 -8.99 43.11
N SER A 257 4.70 -9.60 43.00
CA SER A 257 3.45 -9.03 43.52
C SER A 257 3.57 -8.69 45.01
N CYS A 258 2.85 -7.64 45.42
CA CYS A 258 2.76 -7.16 46.80
C CYS A 258 1.34 -7.39 47.37
N ASP A 259 0.53 -8.24 46.75
CA ASP A 259 -0.87 -8.50 47.15
C ASP A 259 -0.97 -9.09 48.56
N ASP A 260 0.03 -9.86 48.98
CA ASP A 260 0.15 -10.41 50.34
C ASP A 260 0.32 -9.32 51.42
N LYS A 261 0.78 -8.13 51.03
CA LYS A 261 1.03 -6.98 51.92
C LYS A 261 -0.05 -5.92 51.89
N ILE A 262 -1.15 -6.14 51.17
CA ILE A 262 -2.21 -5.15 51.00
C ILE A 262 -2.93 -4.79 52.31
N ASN A 263 -2.93 -5.73 53.27
CA ASN A 263 -3.54 -5.57 54.59
C ASN A 263 -2.51 -5.14 55.67
N GLU A 264 -1.24 -4.92 55.30
CA GLU A 264 -0.20 -4.43 56.22
C GLU A 264 -0.22 -2.89 56.34
N GLU A 265 0.66 -2.34 57.18
CA GLU A 265 0.86 -0.89 57.22
C GLU A 265 1.24 -0.32 55.85
N LYS A 266 0.63 0.82 55.51
CA LYS A 266 0.85 1.51 54.22
C LYS A 266 2.33 1.71 53.87
N SER A 267 3.17 1.99 54.87
CA SER A 267 4.62 2.15 54.69
C SER A 267 5.31 0.89 54.15
N VAL A 268 4.84 -0.30 54.55
CA VAL A 268 5.39 -1.60 54.14
C VAL A 268 4.91 -1.97 52.74
N TYR A 269 3.63 -1.73 52.44
CA TYR A 269 3.08 -1.89 51.10
C TYR A 269 3.79 -0.97 50.09
N ASP A 270 3.92 0.32 50.41
CA ASP A 270 4.60 1.31 49.54
C ASP A 270 6.08 0.94 49.29
N THR A 271 6.76 0.40 50.31
CA THR A 271 8.15 -0.07 50.18
C THR A 271 8.25 -1.31 49.29
N CYS A 272 7.31 -2.25 49.42
CA CYS A 272 7.21 -3.40 48.55
C CYS A 272 6.99 -2.97 47.09
N MET A 273 6.01 -2.09 46.84
CA MET A 273 5.68 -1.60 45.50
C MET A 273 6.88 -0.94 44.81
N LYS A 274 7.63 -0.10 45.52
CA LYS A 274 8.86 0.52 44.98
C LYS A 274 9.95 -0.52 44.65
N SER A 275 10.10 -1.54 45.47
CA SER A 275 11.06 -2.62 45.26
C SER A 275 10.66 -3.50 44.06
N ALA A 276 9.38 -3.87 44.00
CA ALA A 276 8.78 -4.63 42.90
C ALA A 276 8.92 -3.87 41.58
N GLN A 277 8.56 -2.58 41.55
CA GLN A 277 8.70 -1.72 40.37
C GLN A 277 10.14 -1.70 39.84
N LYS A 278 11.13 -1.53 40.72
CA LYS A 278 12.55 -1.52 40.34
C LYS A 278 13.04 -2.87 39.80
N LYS A 279 12.55 -3.99 40.36
CA LYS A 279 12.90 -5.34 39.89
C LYS A 279 12.21 -5.63 38.54
N ASN A 280 10.91 -5.36 38.45
CA ASN A 280 10.09 -5.61 37.26
C ASN A 280 10.59 -4.81 36.07
N SER A 281 10.94 -3.54 36.25
CA SER A 281 11.52 -2.70 35.17
C SER A 281 12.76 -3.32 34.52
N LYS A 282 13.64 -3.98 35.30
CA LYS A 282 14.82 -4.67 34.74
C LYS A 282 14.46 -5.96 34.00
N ILE A 283 13.39 -6.64 34.43
CA ILE A 283 12.90 -7.86 33.80
C ILE A 283 12.20 -7.50 32.48
N GLU A 284 11.35 -6.47 32.49
CA GLU A 284 10.69 -5.90 31.32
C GLU A 284 11.71 -5.46 30.27
N GLU A 285 12.78 -4.72 30.65
CA GLU A 285 13.87 -4.35 29.73
C GLU A 285 14.53 -5.60 29.09
N ARG A 286 14.64 -6.70 29.85
CA ARG A 286 15.19 -7.95 29.33
C ARG A 286 14.21 -8.65 28.38
N ILE A 287 12.91 -8.64 28.69
CA ILE A 287 11.86 -9.15 27.81
C ILE A 287 11.88 -8.38 26.49
N ASP A 288 11.90 -7.05 26.54
CA ASP A 288 11.97 -6.19 25.37
C ASP A 288 13.18 -6.50 24.48
N LYS A 289 14.38 -6.63 25.07
CA LYS A 289 15.60 -7.01 24.34
C LYS A 289 15.51 -8.38 23.65
N ILE A 290 14.70 -9.30 24.19
CA ILE A 290 14.43 -10.59 23.55
C ILE A 290 13.45 -10.38 22.41
N LEU A 291 12.31 -9.73 22.66
CA LEU A 291 11.24 -9.50 21.69
C LEU A 291 11.69 -8.66 20.48
N ASP A 292 12.59 -7.69 20.65
CA ASP A 292 13.16 -6.86 19.57
C ASP A 292 13.99 -7.67 18.55
N LYS A 293 14.33 -8.91 18.87
CA LYS A 293 14.97 -9.84 17.92
C LYS A 293 13.97 -10.53 17.00
N TYR A 294 12.71 -10.61 17.42
CA TYR A 294 11.65 -11.41 16.76
C TYR A 294 10.44 -10.59 16.34
N SER A 295 10.38 -9.31 16.70
CA SER A 295 9.26 -8.43 16.38
C SER A 295 9.71 -6.99 16.23
N VAL A 296 8.94 -6.22 15.45
CA VAL A 296 9.02 -4.77 15.44
C VAL A 296 8.00 -4.19 16.41
N ARG A 297 8.40 -3.19 17.20
CA ARG A 297 7.54 -2.48 18.15
C ARG A 297 6.98 -1.20 17.54
N TYR A 298 5.73 -0.89 17.86
CA TYR A 298 5.04 0.35 17.54
C TYR A 298 4.51 1.04 18.82
N PRO A 299 4.52 2.37 18.88
CA PRO A 299 5.13 3.24 17.88
C PRO A 299 6.68 3.26 17.99
N SER A 300 7.38 3.46 16.87
CA SER A 300 8.85 3.55 16.86
C SER A 300 9.40 4.29 15.64
N VAL A 301 10.62 4.81 15.76
CA VAL A 301 11.38 5.34 14.62
C VAL A 301 12.01 4.18 13.86
N MET A 302 11.70 4.07 12.57
CA MET A 302 12.22 3.03 11.70
C MET A 302 13.73 3.18 11.52
N GLU A 303 14.46 2.07 11.65
CA GLU A 303 15.92 2.03 11.58
C GLU A 303 16.42 1.99 10.13
N ILE A 304 16.31 3.13 9.45
CA ILE A 304 16.74 3.28 8.05
C ILE A 304 18.13 3.91 8.01
N PRO A 305 19.17 3.20 7.53
CA PRO A 305 20.51 3.75 7.37
C PRO A 305 20.57 4.76 6.22
N PHE A 306 21.36 5.82 6.38
CA PHE A 306 21.58 6.83 5.35
C PHE A 306 22.97 7.45 5.42
N VAL A 307 23.38 8.12 4.33
CA VAL A 307 24.64 8.86 4.26
C VAL A 307 24.43 10.26 4.84
N ILE A 308 25.41 10.75 5.60
CA ILE A 308 25.36 12.08 6.21
C ILE A 308 26.01 13.12 5.28
N HIS A 309 25.24 14.16 5.01
CA HIS A 309 25.50 15.36 4.24
C HIS A 309 25.10 16.61 5.06
N ASP A 310 25.27 17.80 4.48
CA ASP A 310 24.92 19.05 5.16
C ASP A 310 23.42 19.22 5.41
N ASN A 311 22.56 18.71 4.53
CA ASN A 311 21.09 18.74 4.62
C ASN A 311 20.49 17.55 3.86
N TRP A 312 19.17 17.36 3.97
CA TRP A 312 18.40 16.33 3.24
C TRP A 312 18.81 14.89 3.56
N ASN A 313 19.29 14.65 4.78
CA ASN A 313 19.70 13.33 5.23
C ASN A 313 18.49 12.45 5.53
N GLY A 314 18.54 11.18 5.14
CA GLY A 314 17.52 10.18 5.48
C GLY A 314 16.30 10.16 4.55
N PRO A 315 15.33 9.28 4.85
CA PRO A 315 14.19 9.01 3.98
C PRO A 315 13.22 10.18 3.84
N GLU A 316 12.71 10.40 2.63
CA GLU A 316 11.74 11.44 2.30
C GLU A 316 10.52 10.89 1.56
N ASP A 317 9.38 11.56 1.77
CA ASP A 317 8.12 11.32 1.07
C ASP A 317 7.66 9.84 1.08
N PRO A 318 7.54 9.20 2.26
CA PRO A 318 7.18 7.80 2.36
C PRO A 318 5.79 7.54 1.78
N ARG A 319 5.67 6.41 1.10
CA ARG A 319 4.43 5.80 0.62
C ARG A 319 4.42 4.35 1.06
N ILE A 320 3.22 3.78 1.21
CA ILE A 320 3.06 2.38 1.59
C ILE A 320 2.23 1.65 0.55
N VAL A 321 2.62 0.41 0.27
CA VAL A 321 1.82 -0.56 -0.46
C VAL A 321 1.78 -1.84 0.34
N LEU A 322 0.61 -2.48 0.44
CA LEU A 322 0.46 -3.74 1.15
C LEU A 322 0.54 -4.89 0.15
N LYS A 323 1.48 -5.80 0.36
CA LYS A 323 1.54 -7.07 -0.35
C LYS A 323 0.65 -8.06 0.38
N LYS A 324 -0.45 -8.46 -0.25
CA LYS A 324 -1.45 -9.35 0.35
C LYS A 324 -1.55 -10.67 -0.41
N THR A 325 -1.19 -11.76 0.24
CA THR A 325 -1.40 -13.13 -0.25
C THR A 325 -2.51 -13.82 0.55
N ARG A 326 -2.85 -15.09 0.24
CA ARG A 326 -3.91 -15.84 0.96
C ARG A 326 -3.62 -16.11 2.45
N GLY A 327 -2.42 -15.84 2.94
CA GLY A 327 -2.06 -16.08 4.35
C GLY A 327 -0.97 -15.17 4.91
N HIS A 328 -0.56 -14.14 4.17
CA HIS A 328 0.53 -13.25 4.55
C HIS A 328 0.26 -11.85 4.04
N GLU A 329 0.50 -10.86 4.89
CA GLU A 329 0.33 -9.44 4.60
C GLU A 329 1.60 -8.72 5.01
N GLU A 330 2.25 -8.05 4.06
CA GLU A 330 3.52 -7.38 4.33
C GLU A 330 3.48 -5.95 3.79
N PRO A 331 3.64 -4.94 4.66
CA PRO A 331 3.76 -3.56 4.23
C PRO A 331 5.13 -3.33 3.59
N VAL A 332 5.15 -2.65 2.46
CA VAL A 332 6.37 -2.16 1.81
C VAL A 332 6.32 -0.64 1.79
N ILE A 333 7.26 0.00 2.49
CA ILE A 333 7.39 1.46 2.54
C ILE A 333 8.37 1.88 1.46
N VAL A 334 7.93 2.69 0.51
CA VAL A 334 8.78 3.22 -0.56
C VAL A 334 9.02 4.71 -0.35
N PHE A 335 10.25 5.17 -0.63
CA PHE A 335 10.66 6.55 -0.37
C PHE A 335 11.87 6.92 -1.24
N ASN A 336 12.12 8.22 -1.37
CA ASN A 336 13.37 8.71 -1.96
C ASN A 336 14.34 9.17 -0.88
N MET A 337 15.64 9.06 -1.14
CA MET A 337 16.69 9.43 -0.19
C MET A 337 17.98 9.84 -0.91
N GLU A 338 18.70 10.80 -0.34
CA GLU A 338 19.99 11.23 -0.88
C GLU A 338 21.05 10.13 -0.72
N SER A 339 21.76 9.84 -1.80
CA SER A 339 22.94 8.98 -1.79
C SER A 339 24.21 9.82 -1.95
N ARG A 340 25.37 9.18 -2.13
CA ARG A 340 26.64 9.90 -2.31
C ARG A 340 26.70 10.77 -3.58
N VAL A 341 25.94 10.43 -4.60
CA VAL A 341 26.07 11.03 -5.95
C VAL A 341 24.76 11.66 -6.43
N ASN A 342 23.64 11.03 -6.12
CA ASN A 342 22.31 11.42 -6.57
C ASN A 342 21.24 10.95 -5.58
N ARG A 343 20.01 11.43 -5.78
CA ARG A 343 18.87 10.95 -5.02
C ARG A 343 18.29 9.71 -5.66
N LYS A 344 18.22 8.62 -4.89
CA LYS A 344 17.76 7.29 -5.33
C LYS A 344 16.41 6.95 -4.69
N PHE A 345 15.77 5.91 -5.21
CA PHE A 345 14.51 5.36 -4.70
C PHE A 345 14.77 4.06 -3.95
N TYR A 346 14.04 3.83 -2.86
CA TYR A 346 14.25 2.72 -1.94
C TYR A 346 12.92 2.09 -1.53
N ALA A 347 12.98 0.83 -1.08
CA ALA A 347 11.93 0.20 -0.30
C ALA A 347 12.46 -0.23 1.06
N PHE A 348 11.59 -0.22 2.07
CA PHE A 348 11.81 -0.74 3.40
C PHE A 348 10.63 -1.61 3.84
N GLN A 349 10.94 -2.82 4.30
CA GLN A 349 10.00 -3.85 4.75
C GLN A 349 10.11 -3.96 6.27
N PRO A 350 9.30 -3.20 7.04
CA PRO A 350 9.46 -3.06 8.49
C PRO A 350 9.21 -4.36 9.26
N HIS A 351 8.57 -5.35 8.63
CA HIS A 351 8.29 -6.66 9.23
C HIS A 351 9.29 -7.74 8.79
N ARG A 352 10.44 -7.35 8.21
CA ARG A 352 11.57 -8.25 7.99
C ARG A 352 12.74 -7.87 8.89
N LYS A 353 13.48 -8.87 9.36
CA LYS A 353 14.70 -8.69 10.12
C LYS A 353 15.93 -8.65 9.24
N PHE A 354 15.98 -9.51 8.23
CA PHE A 354 17.13 -9.66 7.35
C PHE A 354 16.95 -8.82 6.08
N ASN A 355 17.92 -7.95 5.83
CA ASN A 355 17.94 -7.05 4.66
C ASN A 355 16.59 -6.34 4.41
N PRO A 356 16.02 -5.64 5.41
CA PRO A 356 14.70 -5.02 5.27
C PRO A 356 14.70 -3.83 4.31
N MET A 357 15.85 -3.36 3.84
CA MET A 357 15.98 -2.19 2.97
C MET A 357 16.62 -2.57 1.65
N VAL A 358 16.03 -2.11 0.55
CA VAL A 358 16.58 -2.25 -0.80
C VAL A 358 16.68 -0.90 -1.50
N GLN A 359 17.75 -0.69 -2.24
CA GLN A 359 17.94 0.44 -3.14
C GLN A 359 17.60 0.00 -4.56
N PHE A 360 16.76 0.75 -5.25
CA PHE A 360 16.42 0.41 -6.63
C PHE A 360 17.44 0.96 -7.62
N ASP A 361 17.78 0.13 -8.60
CA ASP A 361 18.59 0.50 -9.76
C ASP A 361 18.01 -0.10 -11.04
N ILE A 362 18.10 0.60 -12.17
CA ILE A 362 17.42 0.20 -13.41
C ILE A 362 18.46 -0.39 -14.36
N GLU A 363 18.26 -1.65 -14.76
CA GLU A 363 19.19 -2.36 -15.62
C GLU A 363 19.33 -1.64 -16.98
N ASN A 364 20.58 -1.38 -17.40
CA ASN A 364 20.91 -0.77 -18.69
C ASN A 364 20.26 0.61 -18.94
N HIS A 365 19.91 1.34 -17.87
CA HIS A 365 19.32 2.68 -17.97
C HIS A 365 20.00 3.66 -17.01
N ASP A 366 20.37 4.84 -17.50
CA ASP A 366 20.89 5.90 -16.64
C ASP A 366 19.77 6.43 -15.74
N LEU A 367 19.99 6.36 -14.43
CA LEU A 367 19.08 6.96 -13.46
C LEU A 367 19.14 8.48 -13.53
N ARG A 368 18.00 9.12 -13.25
CA ARG A 368 17.92 10.57 -13.12
C ARG A 368 18.78 11.01 -11.93
N SER A 369 19.21 12.27 -11.94
CA SER A 369 19.89 12.86 -10.78
C SER A 369 18.98 12.91 -9.54
N VAL A 370 17.67 12.90 -9.76
CA VAL A 370 16.64 12.88 -8.72
C VAL A 370 15.57 11.87 -9.07
N GLU A 371 15.60 10.73 -8.36
CA GLU A 371 14.52 9.76 -8.37
C GLU A 371 13.50 10.07 -7.26
N LYS A 372 12.24 10.30 -7.65
CA LYS A 372 11.11 10.53 -6.74
C LYS A 372 9.77 10.32 -7.44
N ASN A 373 8.70 10.29 -6.65
CA ASN A 373 7.31 10.20 -7.11
C ASN A 373 7.00 8.95 -7.97
N TRP A 374 7.71 7.83 -7.77
CA TRP A 374 7.30 6.57 -8.37
C TRP A 374 6.05 6.07 -7.64
N SER A 375 5.05 5.60 -8.37
CA SER A 375 3.81 5.07 -7.78
C SER A 375 3.83 3.54 -7.80
N ALA A 376 3.89 2.94 -6.62
CA ALA A 376 3.97 1.49 -6.44
C ALA A 376 2.65 0.76 -6.76
N PHE A 377 2.74 -0.48 -7.21
CA PHE A 377 1.65 -1.46 -7.25
C PHE A 377 2.17 -2.89 -7.27
N PHE A 378 1.27 -3.84 -7.01
CA PHE A 378 1.54 -5.26 -7.18
C PHE A 378 0.73 -5.80 -8.37
N HIS A 379 1.42 -6.53 -9.24
CA HIS A 379 0.84 -7.40 -10.23
C HIS A 379 0.51 -8.77 -9.59
N GLU A 380 -0.41 -9.56 -10.17
CA GLU A 380 -0.77 -10.88 -9.61
C GLU A 380 0.45 -11.81 -9.48
N GLU A 381 1.37 -11.73 -10.44
CA GLU A 381 2.62 -12.49 -10.43
C GLU A 381 3.51 -12.16 -9.23
N ASP A 382 3.61 -10.88 -8.86
CA ASP A 382 4.43 -10.43 -7.73
C ASP A 382 3.95 -11.05 -6.41
N VAL A 383 2.63 -11.12 -6.25
CA VAL A 383 1.97 -11.72 -5.09
C VAL A 383 2.22 -13.22 -5.04
N SER A 384 2.16 -13.89 -6.21
CA SER A 384 2.35 -15.33 -6.32
C SER A 384 3.79 -15.80 -6.12
N GLU A 385 4.78 -14.97 -6.45
CA GLU A 385 6.21 -15.28 -6.33
C GLU A 385 6.75 -15.11 -4.90
N SER A 386 6.02 -14.36 -4.06
CA SER A 386 6.47 -13.99 -2.72
C SER A 386 6.28 -15.11 -1.68
N ASN A 387 7.28 -15.27 -0.81
CA ASN A 387 7.22 -16.12 0.36
C ASN A 387 8.12 -15.54 1.50
N PRO A 388 8.12 -16.11 2.71
CA PRO A 388 8.99 -15.65 3.80
C PRO A 388 10.47 -15.54 3.40
N ASP A 389 10.97 -16.50 2.62
CA ASP A 389 12.38 -16.57 2.19
C ASP A 389 12.71 -15.67 0.98
N SER A 390 11.71 -15.24 0.21
CA SER A 390 11.86 -14.41 -0.98
C SER A 390 10.84 -13.27 -1.00
N PRO A 391 11.25 -12.01 -0.85
CA PRO A 391 10.33 -10.88 -0.79
C PRO A 391 9.59 -10.63 -2.12
N GLY A 392 10.02 -11.26 -3.22
CA GLY A 392 9.36 -11.18 -4.53
C GLY A 392 9.71 -9.89 -5.27
N SER A 393 8.77 -9.42 -6.09
CA SER A 393 8.92 -8.23 -6.93
C SER A 393 7.85 -7.19 -6.61
N ILE A 394 8.04 -5.97 -7.10
CA ILE A 394 7.10 -4.85 -7.02
C ILE A 394 7.13 -4.08 -8.34
N HIS A 395 5.97 -3.58 -8.77
CA HIS A 395 5.90 -2.74 -9.94
C HIS A 395 5.79 -1.25 -9.58
N PHE A 396 6.31 -0.39 -10.46
CA PHE A 396 6.20 1.06 -10.33
C PHE A 396 5.75 1.70 -11.63
N VAL A 397 4.84 2.67 -11.52
CA VAL A 397 4.70 3.72 -12.53
C VAL A 397 5.86 4.70 -12.33
N TYR A 398 6.87 4.61 -13.20
CA TYR A 398 8.08 5.44 -13.17
C TYR A 398 7.88 6.81 -13.84
N SER A 399 7.05 6.83 -14.87
CA SER A 399 6.62 8.04 -15.59
C SER A 399 5.18 7.85 -16.05
N PHE A 400 4.39 8.93 -16.04
CA PHE A 400 3.01 8.93 -16.55
C PHE A 400 2.96 9.34 -18.03
N GLU A 401 3.91 10.14 -18.51
CA GLU A 401 3.94 10.67 -19.88
C GLU A 401 5.40 10.87 -20.35
N PRO A 402 5.92 9.99 -21.24
CA PRO A 402 5.32 8.71 -21.65
C PRO A 402 5.17 7.76 -20.45
N LEU A 403 4.20 6.84 -20.53
CA LEU A 403 3.96 5.83 -19.49
C LEU A 403 5.13 4.85 -19.45
N GLU A 404 5.85 4.76 -18.34
CA GLU A 404 6.94 3.80 -18.15
C GLU A 404 6.67 2.98 -16.88
N ILE A 405 6.70 1.66 -17.01
CA ILE A 405 6.49 0.71 -15.92
C ILE A 405 7.79 -0.04 -15.65
N LEU A 406 8.17 -0.09 -14.37
CA LEU A 406 9.29 -0.89 -13.88
C LEU A 406 8.75 -2.10 -13.13
N LYS A 407 9.42 -3.24 -13.27
CA LYS A 407 9.35 -4.37 -12.33
C LYS A 407 10.68 -4.42 -11.58
N CYS A 408 10.64 -4.33 -10.26
CA CYS A 408 11.80 -4.30 -9.39
C CYS A 408 11.78 -5.46 -8.42
N SER A 409 12.93 -6.11 -8.24
CA SER A 409 13.12 -7.11 -7.19
C SER A 409 13.16 -6.43 -5.80
N LEU A 410 12.40 -6.95 -4.85
CA LEU A 410 12.45 -6.55 -3.44
C LEU A 410 13.59 -7.21 -2.67
N PHE A 411 14.40 -8.05 -3.32
CA PHE A 411 15.54 -8.72 -2.70
C PHE A 411 16.85 -7.96 -2.93
N ASP A 412 17.13 -7.60 -4.18
CA ASP A 412 18.39 -6.95 -4.60
C ASP A 412 18.19 -5.55 -5.19
N GLY A 413 16.95 -5.13 -5.42
CA GLY A 413 16.62 -3.81 -5.97
C GLY A 413 16.82 -3.66 -7.48
N MET A 414 17.14 -4.72 -8.21
CA MET A 414 17.29 -4.65 -9.67
C MET A 414 15.93 -4.46 -10.33
N CYS A 415 15.83 -3.44 -11.19
CA CYS A 415 14.62 -3.07 -11.91
C CYS A 415 14.77 -3.23 -13.42
N ASN A 416 13.74 -3.79 -14.05
CA ASN A 416 13.60 -3.89 -15.49
C ASN A 416 12.43 -3.05 -15.98
N VAL A 417 12.61 -2.35 -17.11
CA VAL A 417 11.52 -1.67 -17.79
C VAL A 417 10.65 -2.74 -18.46
N THR A 418 9.46 -2.99 -17.92
CA THR A 418 8.51 -3.98 -18.46
C THR A 418 7.57 -3.38 -19.49
N TYR A 419 7.37 -2.07 -19.44
CA TYR A 419 6.59 -1.35 -20.44
C TYR A 419 7.11 0.08 -20.64
N LYS A 420 7.16 0.50 -21.90
CA LYS A 420 7.45 1.88 -22.30
C LYS A 420 6.46 2.30 -23.38
N GLY A 421 5.60 3.26 -23.03
CA GLY A 421 4.66 3.89 -23.95
C GLY A 421 5.37 4.73 -25.00
N THR A 422 4.66 5.02 -26.09
CA THR A 422 5.14 5.89 -27.15
C THR A 422 5.37 7.31 -26.62
N GLU A 423 6.48 7.92 -27.02
CA GLU A 423 6.70 9.35 -26.77
C GLU A 423 5.65 10.16 -27.52
N THR A 424 5.01 11.07 -26.78
CA THR A 424 4.03 11.99 -27.33
C THR A 424 4.74 13.14 -28.04
N GLY A 425 4.98 12.96 -29.34
CA GLY A 425 5.82 13.82 -30.17
C GLY A 425 5.06 15.02 -30.74
N GLY A 426 5.03 16.13 -30.01
CA GLY A 426 4.60 17.42 -30.56
C GLY A 426 5.74 18.43 -30.65
N GLU A 427 6.08 18.91 -31.85
CA GLU A 427 7.02 20.02 -32.12
C GLU A 427 6.61 21.40 -31.53
N ARG A 428 5.61 21.43 -30.63
CA ARG A 428 5.26 22.56 -29.76
C ARG A 428 5.49 22.28 -28.27
N ALA A 429 6.33 21.30 -27.94
CA ALA A 429 6.81 21.00 -26.58
C ALA A 429 7.75 22.09 -25.99
N ASN A 430 7.44 23.36 -26.22
CA ASN A 430 8.07 24.45 -25.48
C ASN A 430 7.47 24.49 -24.07
N LYS A 431 8.26 23.92 -23.14
CA LYS A 431 8.00 23.56 -21.73
C LYS A 431 7.25 22.23 -21.55
N LYS A 432 8.03 21.19 -21.21
CA LYS A 432 7.61 19.95 -20.53
C LYS A 432 6.66 20.29 -19.38
N PHE A 433 5.36 20.29 -19.64
CA PHE A 433 4.35 20.34 -18.61
C PHE A 433 4.02 18.91 -18.21
N THR A 434 4.74 18.36 -17.22
CA THR A 434 4.30 17.11 -16.57
C THR A 434 3.32 17.46 -15.47
N ALA A 435 2.04 17.59 -15.86
CA ALA A 435 0.96 17.91 -14.92
C ALA A 435 0.94 16.90 -13.77
N ILE A 436 1.07 15.62 -14.12
CA ILE A 436 0.81 14.50 -13.23
C ILE A 436 2.13 13.95 -12.68
N ARG A 437 2.10 13.66 -11.39
CA ARG A 437 3.16 13.01 -10.62
C ARG A 437 2.54 11.86 -9.83
N GLY A 438 3.40 10.98 -9.31
CA GLY A 438 2.99 10.00 -8.32
C GLY A 438 2.26 10.62 -7.13
N GLY A 439 1.44 9.81 -6.50
CA GLY A 439 0.61 10.18 -5.36
C GLY A 439 0.50 8.99 -4.42
N THR A 440 -0.64 8.32 -4.43
CA THR A 440 -0.81 7.03 -3.75
C THR A 440 -0.13 5.90 -4.53
N GLN A 441 -0.15 4.71 -3.93
CA GLN A 441 -0.03 3.46 -4.65
C GLN A 441 -1.25 3.24 -5.57
N PHE A 442 -1.07 2.41 -6.60
CA PHE A 442 -2.16 1.87 -7.42
C PHE A 442 -2.66 0.57 -6.79
N VAL A 443 -3.97 0.49 -6.56
CA VAL A 443 -4.63 -0.70 -5.99
C VAL A 443 -5.52 -1.35 -7.04
N SER A 444 -5.54 -2.68 -7.06
CA SER A 444 -6.46 -3.43 -7.93
C SER A 444 -7.91 -3.22 -7.50
N LEU A 445 -8.85 -3.52 -8.39
CA LEU A 445 -10.27 -3.56 -8.02
C LEU A 445 -10.52 -4.54 -6.85
N PRO A 446 -11.55 -4.31 -6.01
CA PRO A 446 -11.84 -5.18 -4.87
C PRO A 446 -11.96 -6.65 -5.26
N ALA A 447 -11.26 -7.53 -4.53
CA ALA A 447 -11.08 -8.95 -4.87
C ALA A 447 -12.38 -9.78 -4.91
N VAL A 448 -13.49 -9.23 -4.42
CA VAL A 448 -14.82 -9.84 -4.48
C VAL A 448 -15.40 -9.81 -5.91
N LEU A 449 -14.91 -8.90 -6.77
CA LEU A 449 -15.29 -8.85 -8.17
C LEU A 449 -14.65 -10.01 -8.95
N PRO A 450 -15.33 -10.55 -9.97
CA PRO A 450 -14.71 -11.50 -10.87
C PRO A 450 -13.58 -10.83 -11.66
N GLY A 451 -12.48 -11.56 -11.88
CA GLY A 451 -11.41 -11.13 -12.76
C GLY A 451 -11.86 -10.99 -14.22
N VAL A 452 -11.17 -10.15 -14.99
CA VAL A 452 -11.42 -9.90 -16.40
C VAL A 452 -10.39 -10.66 -17.23
N ALA A 453 -10.80 -11.23 -18.37
CA ALA A 453 -9.90 -12.04 -19.18
C ALA A 453 -8.68 -11.22 -19.67
N ASN A 454 -7.47 -11.69 -19.33
CA ASN A 454 -6.18 -11.13 -19.76
C ASN A 454 -6.03 -9.62 -19.48
N ARG A 455 -6.64 -9.15 -18.39
CA ARG A 455 -6.86 -7.73 -18.14
C ARG A 455 -6.80 -7.43 -16.65
N ASN A 456 -6.03 -6.41 -16.31
CA ASN A 456 -5.93 -5.89 -14.95
C ASN A 456 -6.29 -4.41 -14.93
N ILE A 457 -7.02 -3.99 -13.88
CA ILE A 457 -7.36 -2.58 -13.66
C ILE A 457 -6.83 -2.17 -12.28
N TRP A 458 -6.12 -1.06 -12.24
CA TRP A 458 -5.70 -0.40 -11.01
C TRP A 458 -6.20 1.03 -10.94
N VAL A 459 -6.43 1.48 -9.70
CA VAL A 459 -6.91 2.82 -9.38
C VAL A 459 -5.95 3.47 -8.39
N ALA A 460 -5.63 4.74 -8.60
CA ALA A 460 -4.81 5.55 -7.70
C ALA A 460 -5.31 6.99 -7.60
N MET A 461 -4.92 7.68 -6.53
CA MET A 461 -4.95 9.13 -6.48
C MET A 461 -3.55 9.66 -6.81
N ALA A 462 -3.32 9.98 -8.08
CA ALA A 462 -2.14 10.73 -8.53
C ALA A 462 -2.21 12.19 -8.08
N LYS A 463 -1.18 12.98 -8.39
CA LYS A 463 -1.11 14.38 -7.99
C LYS A 463 -0.80 15.29 -9.18
N THR A 464 -1.63 16.29 -9.40
CA THR A 464 -1.33 17.41 -10.30
C THR A 464 -0.32 18.36 -9.66
N ASN A 465 0.55 18.97 -10.45
CA ASN A 465 1.46 20.03 -10.03
C ASN A 465 1.52 21.10 -11.13
N VAL A 466 0.85 22.23 -10.89
CA VAL A 466 0.87 23.41 -11.75
C VAL A 466 1.69 24.52 -11.08
N GLU A 467 2.44 25.28 -11.88
CA GLU A 467 3.32 26.35 -11.40
C GLU A 467 2.79 27.72 -11.82
N ASN A 468 2.91 28.72 -10.95
CA ASN A 468 2.59 30.13 -11.21
C ASN A 468 1.22 30.38 -11.89
N CYS A 469 0.21 29.60 -11.54
CA CYS A 469 -1.12 29.62 -12.17
C CYS A 469 -2.13 30.59 -11.54
N GLY A 470 -1.70 31.36 -10.54
CA GLY A 470 -2.54 32.32 -9.81
C GLY A 470 -2.70 32.02 -8.32
N CYS A 471 -2.25 30.86 -7.85
CA CYS A 471 -2.22 30.51 -6.43
C CYS A 471 -0.85 29.92 -6.03
N GLY A 472 -0.06 30.67 -5.27
CA GLY A 472 1.29 30.24 -4.86
C GLY A 472 2.28 30.05 -6.02
N SER A 473 3.50 29.64 -5.70
CA SER A 473 4.53 29.30 -6.70
C SER A 473 4.29 27.91 -7.30
N ARG A 474 3.73 26.99 -6.50
CA ARG A 474 3.27 25.67 -6.92
C ARG A 474 1.94 25.34 -6.27
N PHE A 475 1.09 24.68 -7.05
CA PHE A 475 -0.24 24.30 -6.64
C PHE A 475 -0.47 22.83 -6.97
N TYR A 476 -0.75 22.06 -5.92
CA TYR A 476 -0.90 20.62 -6.00
C TYR A 476 -2.32 20.20 -5.64
N ARG A 477 -2.93 19.37 -6.48
CA ARG A 477 -4.25 18.77 -6.23
C ARG A 477 -4.24 17.30 -6.59
N ALA A 478 -5.03 16.51 -5.87
CA ALA A 478 -5.17 15.11 -6.20
C ALA A 478 -5.95 14.90 -7.49
N ALA A 479 -5.64 13.79 -8.16
CA ALA A 479 -6.26 13.39 -9.40
C ALA A 479 -6.50 11.87 -9.38
N LEU A 480 -7.73 11.45 -9.62
CA LEU A 480 -8.07 10.03 -9.72
C LEU A 480 -7.56 9.49 -11.06
N ALA A 481 -6.73 8.46 -11.04
CA ALA A 481 -6.17 7.84 -12.24
C ALA A 481 -6.60 6.37 -12.33
N VAL A 482 -6.95 5.92 -13.54
CA VAL A 482 -7.27 4.52 -13.85
C VAL A 482 -6.25 4.00 -14.84
N MET A 483 -5.51 2.99 -14.42
CA MET A 483 -4.52 2.29 -15.24
C MET A 483 -5.03 0.90 -15.59
N VAL A 484 -4.79 0.48 -16.82
CA VAL A 484 -5.19 -0.82 -17.34
C VAL A 484 -3.99 -1.51 -17.95
N GLU A 485 -3.87 -2.81 -17.71
CA GLU A 485 -3.01 -3.71 -18.46
C GLU A 485 -3.86 -4.68 -19.28
N THR A 486 -3.43 -4.97 -20.51
CA THR A 486 -4.03 -5.97 -21.39
C THR A 486 -2.93 -6.73 -22.11
N ALA A 487 -2.75 -8.00 -21.77
CA ALA A 487 -1.77 -8.88 -22.40
C ALA A 487 -0.32 -8.31 -22.44
N GLY A 488 0.09 -7.66 -21.36
CA GLY A 488 1.40 -7.03 -21.16
C GLY A 488 1.47 -5.56 -21.54
N GLU A 489 0.46 -4.99 -22.20
CA GLU A 489 0.43 -3.59 -22.58
C GLU A 489 -0.31 -2.72 -21.55
N TYR A 490 0.33 -1.65 -21.08
CA TYR A 490 -0.22 -0.74 -20.08
C TYR A 490 -0.77 0.54 -20.71
N LYS A 491 -1.81 1.11 -20.10
CA LYS A 491 -2.41 2.37 -20.52
C LYS A 491 -3.08 3.09 -19.36
N ILE A 492 -3.00 4.42 -19.35
CA ILE A 492 -3.86 5.25 -18.49
C ILE A 492 -5.15 5.53 -19.24
N ASP A 493 -6.23 4.86 -18.85
CA ASP A 493 -7.53 4.97 -19.51
C ASP A 493 -8.28 6.26 -19.13
N MET A 494 -8.05 6.77 -17.92
CA MET A 494 -8.69 8.00 -17.45
C MET A 494 -7.87 8.70 -16.36
N ILE A 495 -7.90 10.04 -16.37
CA ILE A 495 -7.49 10.89 -15.25
C ILE A 495 -8.59 11.93 -14.96
N ALA A 496 -9.03 12.02 -13.71
CA ALA A 496 -9.90 13.07 -13.23
C ALA A 496 -9.11 14.03 -12.31
N PRO A 497 -8.75 15.25 -12.76
CA PRO A 497 -8.02 16.21 -11.94
C PRO A 497 -8.91 16.92 -10.90
N ASN A 498 -8.28 17.70 -10.01
CA ASN A 498 -8.95 18.61 -9.08
C ASN A 498 -9.91 17.93 -8.09
N VAL A 499 -9.56 16.71 -7.66
CA VAL A 499 -10.34 15.95 -6.67
C VAL A 499 -9.90 16.37 -5.26
N ASP A 500 -10.36 17.52 -4.81
CA ASP A 500 -10.02 18.10 -3.49
C ASP A 500 -11.06 17.86 -2.39
N PHE A 501 -12.18 17.21 -2.73
CA PHE A 501 -13.29 16.94 -1.81
C PHE A 501 -13.80 18.19 -1.06
N GLY A 502 -13.76 19.36 -1.71
CA GLY A 502 -14.20 20.61 -1.10
C GLY A 502 -13.29 21.09 0.04
N THR A 503 -12.09 20.52 0.16
CA THR A 503 -11.09 20.95 1.14
C THR A 503 -10.47 22.28 0.72
N GLU A 504 -10.44 23.24 1.63
CA GLU A 504 -9.65 24.47 1.50
C GLU A 504 -8.29 24.25 2.19
N PRO A 505 -7.20 23.90 1.47
CA PRO A 505 -5.98 23.47 2.13
C PRO A 505 -5.31 24.63 2.87
N LEU A 506 -4.78 24.35 4.06
CA LEU A 506 -3.91 25.28 4.78
C LEU A 506 -2.78 25.84 3.89
N SER A 507 -2.46 27.12 4.08
CA SER A 507 -1.31 27.78 3.49
C SER A 507 0.00 27.18 4.01
N TRP A 508 1.11 27.35 3.27
CA TRP A 508 2.40 26.75 3.64
C TRP A 508 2.93 27.20 5.02
N ASP A 509 2.53 28.37 5.49
CA ASP A 509 2.88 28.88 6.82
C ASP A 509 1.97 28.34 7.94
N LEU A 510 0.97 27.52 7.60
CA LEU A 510 0.00 26.88 8.47
C LEU A 510 -0.92 27.86 9.24
N LYS A 511 -1.06 29.10 8.76
CA LYS A 511 -1.81 30.16 9.48
C LYS A 511 -3.10 30.59 8.80
N SER A 512 -3.29 30.25 7.52
CA SER A 512 -4.43 30.69 6.72
C SER A 512 -4.77 29.65 5.65
N HIS A 513 -5.64 30.01 4.71
CA HIS A 513 -5.94 29.23 3.50
C HIS A 513 -5.58 30.03 2.22
N LEU A 514 -4.82 31.11 2.38
CA LEU A 514 -4.45 32.02 1.30
C LEU A 514 -3.33 31.43 0.43
N CYS A 515 -3.22 31.95 -0.78
CA CYS A 515 -2.28 31.50 -1.80
C CYS A 515 -0.82 31.96 -1.61
N GLY A 516 -0.32 31.91 -0.38
CA GLY A 516 1.06 32.21 -0.02
C GLY A 516 1.99 31.01 -0.14
N GLY A 517 3.15 31.18 -0.77
CA GLY A 517 4.17 30.13 -0.88
C GLY A 517 3.71 28.93 -1.74
N LEU A 518 3.67 27.73 -1.15
CA LEU A 518 3.15 26.52 -1.78
C LEU A 518 1.72 26.28 -1.35
N ASN A 519 0.85 25.86 -2.27
CA ASN A 519 -0.50 25.40 -1.93
C ASN A 519 -0.61 23.90 -2.23
N VAL A 520 -0.69 23.08 -1.18
CA VAL A 520 -0.51 21.64 -1.30
C VAL A 520 -1.69 20.90 -0.68
N LEU A 521 -2.35 20.09 -1.50
CA LEU A 521 -3.21 19.01 -1.05
C LEU A 521 -2.68 17.71 -1.64
N SER A 522 -1.99 16.92 -0.81
CA SER A 522 -1.30 15.69 -1.25
C SER A 522 -2.14 14.47 -0.94
N PRO A 523 -2.46 13.61 -1.92
CA PRO A 523 -2.88 12.24 -1.64
C PRO A 523 -1.66 11.42 -1.18
N ASN A 524 -1.78 10.78 -0.03
CA ASN A 524 -0.67 10.05 0.60
C ASN A 524 -0.80 8.53 0.42
N GLY A 525 -2.00 7.95 0.57
CA GLY A 525 -2.22 6.54 0.28
C GLY A 525 -3.69 6.15 0.24
N ILE A 526 -3.96 5.00 -0.37
CA ILE A 526 -5.25 4.30 -0.27
C ILE A 526 -5.17 3.34 0.91
N THR A 527 -5.95 3.57 1.95
CA THR A 527 -5.90 2.78 3.19
C THR A 527 -6.71 1.49 3.09
N SER A 528 -7.90 1.57 2.48
CA SER A 528 -8.79 0.43 2.21
C SER A 528 -9.75 0.74 1.06
N TRP A 529 -10.24 -0.30 0.39
CA TRP A 529 -11.31 -0.18 -0.62
C TRP A 529 -12.20 -1.42 -0.60
N GLU A 530 -13.41 -1.27 -0.09
CA GLU A 530 -14.31 -2.38 0.22
C GLU A 530 -15.69 -2.17 -0.42
N ILE A 531 -16.26 -3.24 -0.98
CA ILE A 531 -17.67 -3.26 -1.39
C ILE A 531 -18.48 -3.78 -0.21
N VAL A 532 -19.40 -2.97 0.29
CA VAL A 532 -20.20 -3.26 1.49
C VAL A 532 -21.53 -3.89 1.11
N SER A 533 -22.15 -3.39 0.04
CA SER A 533 -23.42 -3.92 -0.45
C SER A 533 -23.56 -3.73 -1.96
N GLN A 534 -24.61 -4.31 -2.54
CA GLN A 534 -24.96 -4.11 -3.95
C GLN A 534 -26.48 -3.92 -4.03
N ASP A 535 -26.92 -2.94 -4.83
CA ASP A 535 -28.34 -2.73 -5.06
C ASP A 535 -28.92 -3.92 -5.87
N PRO A 536 -29.98 -4.58 -5.39
CA PRO A 536 -30.50 -5.78 -6.03
C PRO A 536 -31.16 -5.51 -7.39
N GLN A 537 -31.64 -4.29 -7.65
CA GLN A 537 -32.34 -3.88 -8.87
C GLN A 537 -31.40 -3.27 -9.89
N THR A 538 -30.64 -2.24 -9.51
CA THR A 538 -29.74 -1.49 -10.41
C THR A 538 -28.40 -2.17 -10.61
N LYS A 539 -28.04 -3.11 -9.70
CA LYS A 539 -26.71 -3.73 -9.59
C LYS A 539 -25.58 -2.76 -9.25
N SER A 540 -25.90 -1.50 -8.89
CA SER A 540 -24.89 -0.54 -8.47
C SER A 540 -24.18 -1.00 -7.20
N PHE A 541 -22.86 -0.85 -7.18
CA PHE A 541 -22.04 -1.20 -6.03
C PHE A 541 -22.13 -0.13 -4.94
N ASP A 542 -22.13 -0.54 -3.69
CA ASP A 542 -21.97 0.34 -2.54
C ASP A 542 -20.57 0.15 -1.96
N ASP A 543 -19.60 0.86 -2.56
CA ASP A 543 -18.18 0.75 -2.24
C ASP A 543 -17.66 1.96 -1.47
N TYR A 544 -16.73 1.72 -0.54
CA TYR A 544 -16.08 2.72 0.30
C TYR A 544 -14.57 2.61 0.12
N MET A 545 -13.95 3.67 -0.40
CA MET A 545 -12.51 3.83 -0.51
C MET A 545 -12.03 4.87 0.51
N THR A 546 -11.22 4.45 1.48
CA THR A 546 -10.63 5.36 2.47
C THR A 546 -9.21 5.71 2.08
N LEU A 547 -8.91 7.00 2.14
CA LEU A 547 -7.68 7.62 1.66
C LEU A 547 -7.04 8.44 2.78
N THR A 548 -5.73 8.54 2.81
CA THR A 548 -5.02 9.57 3.58
C THR A 548 -4.64 10.75 2.70
N PHE A 549 -4.93 11.95 3.17
CA PHE A 549 -4.53 13.22 2.53
C PHE A 549 -3.80 14.11 3.52
N SER A 550 -2.95 14.98 3.01
CA SER A 550 -2.34 16.04 3.83
C SER A 550 -2.50 17.43 3.23
N GLU A 551 -2.89 18.37 4.08
CA GLU A 551 -2.89 19.80 3.80
C GLU A 551 -1.54 20.41 4.13
N ALA A 552 -0.99 21.20 3.20
CA ALA A 552 0.35 21.77 3.29
C ALA A 552 1.45 20.72 3.59
N ASP A 553 1.19 19.43 3.37
CA ASP A 553 1.96 18.29 3.86
C ASP A 553 2.13 18.20 5.40
N ALA A 554 1.46 19.04 6.21
CA ALA A 554 1.59 19.03 7.68
C ALA A 554 0.43 18.36 8.42
N VAL A 555 -0.80 18.60 7.97
CA VAL A 555 -2.00 18.10 8.66
C VAL A 555 -2.57 16.96 7.84
N SER A 556 -2.51 15.75 8.38
CA SER A 556 -2.98 14.54 7.70
C SER A 556 -4.36 14.13 8.21
N ARG A 557 -5.26 13.74 7.30
CA ARG A 557 -6.64 13.30 7.59
C ARG A 557 -7.05 12.12 6.74
N PHE A 558 -8.11 11.45 7.17
CA PHE A 558 -8.82 10.48 6.36
C PHE A 558 -9.94 11.12 5.55
N VAL A 559 -10.07 10.66 4.32
CA VAL A 559 -11.22 10.95 3.45
C VAL A 559 -11.76 9.61 2.96
N THR A 560 -13.03 9.35 3.22
CA THR A 560 -13.73 8.18 2.66
C THR A 560 -14.57 8.63 1.49
N VAL A 561 -14.39 7.98 0.35
CA VAL A 561 -15.10 8.24 -0.90
C VAL A 561 -15.98 7.03 -1.21
N ARG A 562 -17.25 7.29 -1.50
CA ARG A 562 -18.25 6.27 -1.83
C ARG A 562 -18.60 6.35 -3.31
N GLY A 563 -18.74 5.19 -3.96
CA GLY A 563 -19.13 5.08 -5.37
C GLY A 563 -17.97 5.13 -6.38
N VAL A 564 -16.72 4.98 -5.91
CA VAL A 564 -15.53 5.02 -6.78
C VAL A 564 -15.59 3.88 -7.81
N LEU A 565 -16.06 2.70 -7.42
CA LEU A 565 -16.15 1.55 -8.32
C LEU A 565 -17.12 1.78 -9.48
N ASN A 566 -18.33 2.28 -9.20
CA ASN A 566 -19.29 2.61 -10.26
C ASN A 566 -18.74 3.72 -11.17
N TYR A 567 -18.06 4.72 -10.60
CA TYR A 567 -17.41 5.78 -11.37
C TYR A 567 -16.38 5.22 -12.34
N VAL A 568 -15.45 4.39 -11.84
CA VAL A 568 -14.37 3.76 -12.63
C VAL A 568 -14.94 2.82 -13.69
N LEU A 569 -15.87 1.93 -13.34
CA LEU A 569 -16.43 0.99 -14.31
C LEU A 569 -17.35 1.67 -15.34
N GLY A 570 -17.98 2.79 -14.97
CA GLY A 570 -18.83 3.58 -15.86
C GLY A 570 -18.08 4.13 -17.08
N ILE A 571 -16.74 4.23 -17.01
CA ILE A 571 -15.96 4.61 -18.19
C ILE A 571 -15.96 3.54 -19.30
N TYR A 572 -16.52 2.36 -19.04
CA TYR A 572 -16.61 1.24 -19.99
C TYR A 572 -18.05 0.86 -20.37
N ALA A 573 -19.08 1.61 -19.94
CA ALA A 573 -20.47 1.30 -20.25
C ALA A 573 -20.76 1.34 -21.77
N LYS A 574 -21.52 0.34 -22.27
CA LYS A 574 -21.84 0.13 -23.71
C LYS A 574 -22.87 1.14 -24.28
N ASP A 575 -23.82 1.62 -23.47
CA ASP A 575 -24.80 2.63 -23.91
C ASP A 575 -24.35 4.02 -23.49
N ARG A 576 -23.45 4.62 -24.28
CA ARG A 576 -23.10 6.05 -24.19
C ARG A 576 -23.88 6.83 -25.24
N ASN A 577 -25.20 6.73 -25.21
CA ASN A 577 -26.09 7.11 -26.32
C ASN A 577 -25.81 6.33 -27.63
N ASN A 578 -26.89 5.98 -28.33
CA ASN A 578 -26.95 5.28 -29.62
C ASN A 578 -25.75 5.59 -30.56
N HIS A 579 -24.96 4.57 -30.91
CA HIS A 579 -24.83 4.02 -32.26
C HIS A 579 -23.62 3.07 -32.35
N GLN A 580 -23.88 1.86 -32.82
CA GLN A 580 -22.89 0.84 -33.10
C GLN A 580 -22.17 1.18 -34.40
N GLY A 581 -20.88 1.46 -34.33
CA GLY A 581 -19.99 1.55 -35.49
C GLY A 581 -18.67 0.87 -35.16
N ASP A 582 -18.33 -0.18 -35.90
CA ASP A 582 -16.98 -0.74 -35.94
C ASP A 582 -16.05 0.30 -36.58
N ALA A 583 -14.97 0.73 -35.91
CA ALA A 583 -13.85 1.37 -36.60
C ALA A 583 -12.48 1.16 -35.92
N SER A 584 -11.64 0.37 -36.60
CA SER A 584 -10.22 0.63 -36.88
C SER A 584 -9.31 1.13 -35.74
N THR A 585 -8.44 0.23 -35.29
CA THR A 585 -7.18 0.51 -34.58
C THR A 585 -6.27 1.47 -35.37
N SER A 586 -6.22 2.77 -35.02
CA SER A 586 -5.06 3.61 -35.42
C SER A 586 -4.80 4.94 -34.68
N ASN A 587 -5.48 5.32 -33.57
CA ASN A 587 -5.21 6.65 -32.96
C ASN A 587 -5.09 6.71 -31.42
N THR A 588 -4.68 5.62 -30.76
CA THR A 588 -4.54 5.56 -29.28
C THR A 588 -3.54 6.60 -28.73
N THR A 589 -2.44 6.87 -29.44
CA THR A 589 -1.43 7.88 -29.02
C THR A 589 -2.03 9.28 -29.01
N VAL A 590 -2.78 9.66 -30.04
CA VAL A 590 -3.41 11.00 -30.15
C VAL A 590 -4.43 11.22 -29.04
N LEU A 591 -5.20 10.18 -28.68
CA LEU A 591 -6.15 10.24 -27.58
C LEU A 591 -5.46 10.40 -26.23
N LEU A 592 -4.32 9.74 -26.02
CA LEU A 592 -3.52 9.86 -24.81
C LEU A 592 -2.93 11.27 -24.66
N GLU A 593 -2.33 11.79 -25.74
CA GLU A 593 -1.81 13.17 -25.81
C GLU A 593 -2.87 14.20 -25.44
N GLN A 594 -4.04 14.04 -26.03
CA GLN A 594 -5.15 14.95 -25.82
C GLN A 594 -5.69 14.87 -24.40
N MET A 595 -5.81 13.66 -23.82
CA MET A 595 -6.20 13.48 -22.42
C MET A 595 -5.26 14.22 -21.47
N PHE A 596 -3.94 14.07 -21.61
CA PHE A 596 -2.97 14.77 -20.74
C PHE A 596 -3.03 16.29 -20.91
N LYS A 597 -3.23 16.77 -22.15
CA LYS A 597 -3.46 18.19 -22.42
C LYS A 597 -4.72 18.72 -21.75
N ASP A 598 -5.83 18.01 -21.81
CA ASP A 598 -7.08 18.47 -21.19
C ASP A 598 -7.00 18.46 -19.65
N VAL A 599 -6.33 17.45 -19.08
CA VAL A 599 -6.01 17.39 -17.65
C VAL A 599 -5.17 18.60 -17.23
N ALA A 600 -4.17 18.96 -18.04
CA ALA A 600 -3.31 20.13 -17.83
C ALA A 600 -4.10 21.44 -17.79
N GLU A 601 -4.90 21.67 -18.83
CA GLU A 601 -5.71 22.88 -18.97
C GLU A 601 -6.75 22.99 -17.85
N SER A 602 -7.35 21.87 -17.45
CA SER A 602 -8.30 21.80 -16.33
C SER A 602 -7.64 22.16 -15.00
N ALA A 603 -6.45 21.61 -14.71
CA ALA A 603 -5.70 21.94 -13.48
C ALA A 603 -5.27 23.41 -13.43
N LEU A 604 -4.79 23.97 -14.55
CA LEU A 604 -4.41 25.38 -14.66
C LEU A 604 -5.60 26.32 -14.45
N ARG A 605 -6.74 26.02 -15.10
CA ARG A 605 -7.98 26.78 -14.94
C ARG A 605 -8.47 26.76 -13.50
N PHE A 606 -8.49 25.58 -12.88
CA PHE A 606 -8.92 25.43 -11.50
C PHE A 606 -8.03 26.23 -10.53
N CYS A 607 -6.71 26.14 -10.66
CA CYS A 607 -5.77 26.94 -9.86
C CYS A 607 -6.00 28.45 -10.02
N SER A 608 -6.23 28.92 -11.25
CA SER A 608 -6.46 30.34 -11.52
C SER A 608 -7.72 30.85 -10.82
N ILE A 609 -8.82 30.10 -10.92
CA ILE A 609 -10.09 30.42 -10.24
C ILE A 609 -9.91 30.39 -8.71
N TYR A 610 -9.28 29.35 -8.19
CA TYR A 610 -8.98 29.22 -6.76
C TYR A 610 -8.18 30.43 -6.25
N GLY A 611 -7.14 30.82 -6.98
CA GLY A 611 -6.28 31.95 -6.65
C GLY A 611 -7.01 33.29 -6.61
N LEU A 612 -8.06 33.49 -7.41
CA LEU A 612 -8.86 34.71 -7.36
C LEU A 612 -9.62 34.88 -6.04
N GLY A 613 -10.08 33.78 -5.44
CA GLY A 613 -10.79 33.77 -4.16
C GLY A 613 -9.88 33.82 -2.93
N HIS A 614 -8.59 33.47 -3.08
CA HIS A 614 -7.65 33.25 -1.97
C HIS A 614 -6.40 34.15 -2.05
N LYS A 615 -6.54 35.37 -2.56
CA LYS A 615 -5.41 36.30 -2.73
C LYS A 615 -4.80 36.70 -1.39
N GLU A 616 -3.46 36.74 -1.34
CA GLU A 616 -2.79 37.44 -0.25
C GLU A 616 -3.13 38.94 -0.29
N PRO A 617 -3.34 39.59 0.86
CA PRO A 617 -3.40 41.05 0.94
C PRO A 617 -2.12 41.63 0.33
N LYS A 618 -2.25 42.67 -0.51
CA LYS A 618 -1.07 43.42 -0.96
C LYS A 618 -0.39 44.00 0.28
N ARG A 619 0.86 43.56 0.54
CA ARG A 619 1.70 44.08 1.62
C ARG A 619 2.10 45.52 1.37
#